data_AF-A0A2X1MZ10-F1
#
_entry.id   AF-A0A2X1MZ10-F1
#
_cell.length_a   1.000
_cell.length_b   1.000
_cell.length_c   1.000
_cell.angle_alpha   90.00
_cell.angle_beta   90.00
_cell.angle_gamma   90.00
#
_symmetry.space_group_name_H-M   'P 1'
#
loop_
_entity.id
_entity.type
_entity.pdbx_description
1 polymer ?
#
loop_
_entity_poly.entity_id
_entity_poly.type
_entity_poly.pdbx_seq_one_letter_code
_entity_poly.pdbx_strand_id
1 'polypeptide(L)'
;MVRLLKLRSKNPAEIDVMRDALQKAGFEEPMLQNFGSSHDIMVRMPPAEGETGGQVLGSQVLKVINESTNQNAAVKRIEFVGPSVGADLAQTGAMALMAALLSILVYVGFRFEWRLAAGVVIALAHDVIITLGILSLFHIEIDLTIVASLMSVIGYSLNDSIVVSDRIRENFRKIRRGTLTKSLTCP
;
A
#
# COMPACT_ATOMS: atom_id res chain seq x y z
N MET A 1 5.84 3.96 -13.90
CA MET A 1 6.43 5.29 -13.68
C MET A 1 5.36 6.32 -14.02
N VAL A 2 4.85 7.06 -13.03
CA VAL A 2 3.70 7.94 -13.23
C VAL A 2 4.01 9.30 -12.62
N ARG A 3 4.01 10.34 -13.46
CA ARG A 3 4.05 11.73 -13.00
C ARG A 3 2.61 12.19 -12.82
N LEU A 4 2.24 12.67 -11.63
CA LEU A 4 0.89 13.14 -11.33
C LEU A 4 0.90 14.66 -11.17
N LEU A 5 0.21 15.35 -12.07
CA LEU A 5 0.00 16.80 -11.98
C LEU A 5 -1.48 17.07 -11.65
N LYS A 6 -1.75 17.69 -10.50
CA LYS A 6 -3.10 18.14 -10.13
C LYS A 6 -3.25 19.62 -10.44
N LEU A 7 -4.12 19.95 -11.38
CA LEU A 7 -4.45 21.31 -11.80
C LEU A 7 -5.89 21.64 -11.42
N ARG A 8 -6.14 22.88 -10.98
CA ARG A 8 -7.49 23.40 -10.80
C ARG A 8 -7.78 24.47 -11.85
N SER A 9 -8.79 24.24 -12.69
CA SER A 9 -9.29 25.22 -13.67
C SER A 9 -10.47 26.01 -13.12
N LYS A 10 -10.70 27.21 -13.66
CA LYS A 10 -11.76 28.14 -13.20
C LYS A 10 -13.09 27.91 -13.95
N ASN A 11 -13.05 27.34 -15.15
CA ASN A 11 -14.20 26.91 -15.96
C ASN A 11 -14.20 25.37 -16.13
N PRO A 12 -15.32 24.73 -16.52
CA PRO A 12 -15.37 23.30 -16.82
C PRO A 12 -14.28 22.94 -17.83
N ALA A 13 -13.41 22.02 -17.44
CA ALA A 13 -12.20 21.69 -18.18
C ALA A 13 -12.51 20.97 -19.50
N GLU A 14 -12.19 21.59 -20.64
CA GLU A 14 -12.10 20.91 -21.92
C GLU A 14 -10.79 20.10 -21.97
N ILE A 15 -10.88 18.85 -21.51
CA ILE A 15 -9.76 17.90 -21.46
C ILE A 15 -9.12 17.73 -22.84
N ASP A 16 -9.93 17.78 -23.90
CA ASP A 16 -9.44 17.62 -25.27
C ASP A 16 -8.52 18.75 -25.71
N VAL A 17 -8.83 20.02 -25.39
CA VAL A 17 -7.96 21.17 -25.72
C VAL A 17 -6.65 21.09 -24.95
N MET A 18 -6.69 20.67 -23.68
CA MET A 18 -5.50 20.52 -22.85
C MET A 18 -4.62 19.35 -23.31
N ARG A 19 -5.22 18.23 -23.72
CA ARG A 19 -4.52 17.09 -24.31
C ARG A 19 -3.81 17.49 -25.59
N ASP A 20 -4.50 18.21 -26.47
CA ASP A 20 -3.98 18.63 -27.77
C ASP A 20 -2.83 19.65 -27.62
N ALA A 21 -2.92 20.56 -26.65
CA ALA A 21 -1.85 21.49 -26.30
C ALA A 21 -0.60 20.77 -25.74
N LEU A 22 -0.79 19.74 -24.90
CA LEU A 22 0.32 18.94 -24.36
C LEU A 22 0.97 18.07 -25.43
N GLN A 23 0.19 17.51 -26.34
CA GLN A 23 0.72 16.72 -27.46
C GLN A 23 1.52 17.60 -28.43
N LYS A 24 1.05 18.83 -28.72
CA LYS A 24 1.81 19.83 -29.51
C LYS A 24 3.10 20.28 -28.82
N ALA A 25 3.13 20.28 -27.49
CA ALA A 25 4.33 20.60 -26.71
C ALA A 25 5.36 19.45 -26.66
N GLY A 26 5.10 18.31 -27.33
CA GLY A 26 6.03 17.19 -27.43
C GLY A 26 5.93 16.17 -26.30
N PHE A 27 4.86 16.21 -25.49
CA PHE A 27 4.60 15.16 -24.50
C PHE A 27 3.90 13.98 -25.16
N GLU A 28 4.52 12.80 -25.15
CA GLU A 28 3.93 11.57 -25.67
C GLU A 28 2.79 11.07 -24.75
N GLU A 29 1.61 10.89 -25.35
CA GLU A 29 0.40 10.32 -24.73
C GLU A 29 0.09 10.78 -23.29
N PRO A 30 -0.18 12.08 -23.06
CA PRO A 30 -0.60 12.55 -21.75
C PRO A 30 -2.00 11.99 -21.42
N MET A 31 -2.11 11.20 -20.36
CA MET A 31 -3.39 10.70 -19.84
C MET A 31 -3.98 11.76 -18.89
N LEU A 32 -4.99 12.49 -19.35
CA LEU A 32 -5.72 13.45 -18.53
C LEU A 32 -7.01 12.81 -18.00
N GLN A 33 -7.26 12.94 -16.70
CA GLN A 33 -8.45 12.43 -16.04
C GLN A 33 -9.02 13.46 -15.05
N ASN A 34 -10.34 13.61 -14.99
CA ASN A 34 -10.98 14.43 -13.96
C ASN A 34 -10.83 13.77 -12.58
N PHE A 35 -10.41 14.53 -11.58
CA PHE A 35 -10.20 14.08 -10.22
C PHE A 35 -11.24 14.70 -9.29
N GLY A 36 -12.29 13.94 -8.97
CA GLY A 36 -13.34 14.35 -8.03
C GLY A 36 -14.36 15.34 -8.59
N SER A 37 -13.94 16.50 -9.12
CA SER A 37 -14.84 17.51 -9.71
C SER A 37 -14.39 17.93 -11.11
N SER A 38 -15.29 18.47 -11.94
CA SER A 38 -15.00 18.97 -13.31
C SER A 38 -13.98 20.11 -13.39
N HIS A 39 -13.49 20.58 -12.24
CA HIS A 39 -12.49 21.64 -12.12
C HIS A 39 -11.11 21.13 -11.73
N ASP A 40 -11.00 19.92 -11.18
CA ASP A 40 -9.73 19.34 -10.72
C ASP A 40 -9.31 18.26 -11.73
N ILE A 41 -8.17 18.44 -12.39
CA ILE A 41 -7.66 17.55 -13.43
C ILE A 41 -6.36 16.91 -12.95
N MET A 42 -6.26 15.60 -13.14
CA MET A 42 -5.06 14.81 -12.94
C MET A 42 -4.43 14.51 -14.29
N VAL A 43 -3.21 14.98 -14.50
CA VAL A 43 -2.40 14.65 -15.68
C VAL A 43 -1.40 13.57 -15.30
N ARG A 44 -1.47 12.43 -15.97
CA ARG A 44 -0.51 11.32 -15.91
C ARG A 44 0.35 11.34 -17.16
N MET A 45 1.67 11.40 -16.98
CA MET A 45 2.61 11.39 -18.11
C MET A 45 3.66 10.29 -17.93
N PRO A 46 4.04 9.61 -19.02
CA PRO A 46 5.22 8.77 -19.05
C PRO A 46 6.48 9.58 -18.70
N PRO A 47 7.52 8.91 -18.24
CA PRO A 47 8.79 9.57 -17.96
C PRO A 47 9.51 10.02 -19.23
N ALA A 48 9.67 11.34 -19.39
CA ALA A 48 10.64 11.88 -20.34
C ALA A 48 12.07 11.56 -19.88
N GLU A 49 12.93 11.13 -20.82
CA GLU A 49 14.35 10.84 -20.59
C GLU A 49 15.07 12.08 -20.02
N GLY A 50 15.55 11.99 -18.78
CA GLY A 50 16.32 13.06 -18.12
C GLY A 50 16.08 13.17 -16.60
N GLU A 51 17.16 13.13 -15.83
CA GLU A 51 17.17 13.12 -14.35
C GLU A 51 16.68 14.43 -13.68
N THR A 52 16.48 15.52 -14.44
CA THR A 52 16.14 16.85 -13.91
C THR A 52 14.68 17.29 -14.16
N GLY A 53 13.80 16.38 -14.57
CA GLY A 53 12.55 16.76 -15.24
C GLY A 53 11.32 17.04 -14.37
N GLY A 54 11.27 16.74 -13.07
CA GLY A 54 10.01 16.77 -12.29
C GLY A 54 9.43 18.18 -12.07
N GLN A 55 10.23 19.07 -11.48
CA GLN A 55 9.84 20.46 -11.20
C GLN A 55 9.83 21.34 -12.47
N VAL A 56 10.78 21.09 -13.37
CA VAL A 56 11.03 21.90 -14.57
C VAL A 56 9.98 21.63 -15.64
N LEU A 57 9.52 20.37 -15.78
CA LEU A 57 8.38 20.06 -16.66
C LEU A 57 7.06 20.56 -16.06
N GLY A 58 6.92 20.60 -14.74
CA GLY A 58 5.76 21.20 -14.08
C GLY A 58 5.56 22.66 -14.42
N SER A 59 6.63 23.45 -14.44
CA SER A 59 6.58 24.88 -14.83
C SER A 59 6.39 25.08 -16.33
N GLN A 60 6.89 24.17 -17.17
CA GLN A 60 6.72 24.23 -18.62
C GLN A 60 5.30 23.85 -19.06
N VAL A 61 4.72 22.80 -18.45
CA VAL A 61 3.32 22.41 -18.62
C VAL A 61 2.38 23.53 -18.16
N LEU A 62 2.70 24.19 -17.04
CA LEU A 62 1.97 25.38 -16.58
C LEU A 62 1.96 26.52 -17.59
N LYS A 63 3.11 26.84 -18.19
CA LYS A 63 3.19 27.89 -19.20
C LYS A 63 2.33 27.55 -20.41
N VAL A 64 2.45 26.33 -20.94
CA VAL A 64 1.67 25.89 -22.11
C VAL A 64 0.17 25.93 -21.83
N ILE A 65 -0.27 25.51 -20.64
CA ILE A 65 -1.70 25.51 -20.27
C ILE A 65 -2.23 26.93 -20.05
N ASN A 66 -1.48 27.80 -19.37
CA ASN A 66 -1.90 29.19 -19.17
C ASN A 66 -1.93 29.98 -20.49
N GLU A 67 -0.97 29.73 -21.40
CA GLU A 67 -0.91 30.35 -22.73
C GLU A 67 -2.02 29.85 -23.65
N SER A 68 -2.33 28.55 -23.64
CA SER A 68 -3.32 27.96 -24.54
C SER A 68 -4.77 28.20 -24.09
N THR A 69 -5.02 28.31 -22.79
CA THR A 69 -6.39 28.36 -22.24
C THR A 69 -6.79 29.74 -21.72
N ASN A 70 -5.87 30.73 -21.68
CA ASN A 70 -6.12 32.08 -21.15
C ASN A 70 -6.74 32.08 -19.72
N GLN A 71 -6.51 31.01 -18.96
CA GLN A 71 -6.96 30.89 -17.58
C GLN A 71 -5.76 30.67 -16.67
N ASN A 72 -5.82 31.29 -15.49
CA ASN A 72 -4.88 31.04 -14.39
C ASN A 72 -5.17 29.64 -13.81
N ALA A 73 -4.70 28.59 -14.48
CA ALA A 73 -4.69 27.25 -13.93
C ALA A 73 -3.63 27.18 -12.82
N ALA A 74 -4.07 26.99 -11.58
CA ALA A 74 -3.17 26.88 -10.45
C ALA A 74 -2.80 25.41 -10.24
N VAL A 75 -1.51 25.12 -10.12
CA VAL A 75 -1.05 23.78 -9.66
C VAL A 75 -1.40 23.62 -8.19
N LYS A 76 -2.22 22.63 -7.88
CA LYS A 76 -2.45 22.21 -6.50
C LYS A 76 -1.34 21.31 -5.99
N ARG A 77 -0.86 20.37 -6.81
CA ARG A 77 0.13 19.39 -6.39
C ARG A 77 0.87 18.79 -7.58
N ILE A 78 2.19 18.72 -7.47
CA ILE A 78 3.06 17.94 -8.37
C ILE A 78 3.58 16.78 -7.55
N GLU A 79 3.25 15.56 -7.95
CA GLU A 79 3.82 14.35 -7.39
C GLU A 79 4.65 13.65 -8.47
N PHE A 80 5.94 13.56 -8.23
CA PHE A 80 6.86 12.81 -9.06
C PHE A 80 7.25 11.54 -8.33
N VAL A 81 6.77 10.39 -8.81
CA VAL A 81 7.22 9.08 -8.33
C VAL A 81 8.28 8.57 -9.30
N GLY A 82 9.54 8.72 -8.90
CA GLY A 82 10.69 8.20 -9.64
C GLY A 82 10.81 6.67 -9.52
N PRO A 83 11.38 5.98 -10.52
CA PRO A 83 11.52 4.53 -10.55
C PRO A 83 12.44 4.02 -9.45
N SER A 84 13.46 4.81 -9.04
CA SER A 84 14.32 4.46 -7.91
C SER A 84 13.55 4.50 -6.59
N VAL A 85 12.69 5.50 -6.39
CA VAL A 85 11.90 5.66 -5.15
C VAL A 85 10.91 4.50 -5.00
N GLY A 86 10.25 4.07 -6.09
CA GLY A 86 9.36 2.90 -6.06
C GLY A 86 10.09 1.59 -5.73
N ALA A 87 11.26 1.36 -6.34
CA ALA A 87 12.07 0.17 -6.08
C ALA A 87 12.62 0.15 -4.65
N ASP A 88 13.12 1.28 -4.15
CA ASP A 88 13.61 1.44 -2.80
C ASP A 88 12.49 1.22 -1.76
N LEU A 89 11.29 1.73 -2.03
CA LEU A 89 10.13 1.51 -1.16
C LEU A 89 9.71 0.04 -1.15
N ALA A 90 9.65 -0.62 -2.29
CA ALA A 90 9.31 -2.04 -2.39
C ALA A 90 10.32 -2.91 -1.63
N GLN A 91 11.61 -2.64 -1.81
CA GLN A 91 12.67 -3.39 -1.15
C GLN A 91 12.70 -3.13 0.37
N THR A 92 12.54 -1.88 0.80
CA THR A 92 12.48 -1.53 2.22
C THR A 92 11.23 -2.12 2.88
N GLY A 93 10.08 -2.08 2.19
CA GLY A 93 8.84 -2.71 2.65
C GLY A 93 8.98 -4.23 2.81
N ALA A 94 9.60 -4.90 1.83
CA ALA A 94 9.87 -6.34 1.91
C ALA A 94 10.81 -6.69 3.08
N MET A 95 11.88 -5.92 3.29
CA MET A 95 12.78 -6.11 4.43
C MET A 95 12.07 -5.88 5.77
N ALA A 96 11.24 -4.84 5.89
CA ALA A 96 10.47 -4.56 7.09
C ALA A 96 9.49 -5.71 7.42
N LEU A 97 8.84 -6.27 6.40
CA LEU A 97 7.89 -7.38 6.56
C LEU A 97 8.59 -8.67 7.01
N MET A 98 9.75 -8.98 6.42
CA MET A 98 10.60 -10.10 6.89
C MET A 98 11.08 -9.90 8.32
N ALA A 99 11.54 -8.70 8.68
CA ALA A 99 11.99 -8.39 10.03
C ALA A 99 10.86 -8.50 11.06
N ALA A 100 9.64 -8.07 10.72
CA ALA A 100 8.47 -8.23 11.56
C ALA A 100 8.12 -9.70 11.78
N LEU A 101 8.09 -10.53 10.72
CA LEU A 101 7.84 -11.97 10.83
C LEU A 101 8.89 -12.67 11.71
N LEU A 102 10.17 -12.35 11.54
CA LEU A 102 11.25 -12.92 12.35
C LEU A 102 11.11 -12.50 13.83
N SER A 103 10.79 -11.23 14.08
CA SER A 103 10.60 -10.70 15.44
C SER A 103 9.43 -11.39 16.15
N ILE A 104 8.33 -11.64 15.45
CA ILE A 104 7.18 -12.40 15.95
C ILE A 104 7.58 -13.85 16.24
N LEU A 105 8.32 -14.51 15.34
CA LEU A 105 8.80 -15.88 15.55
C LEU A 105 9.63 -15.99 16.84
N VAL A 106 10.57 -15.06 17.04
CA VAL A 106 11.40 -15.02 18.26
C VAL A 106 10.54 -14.78 19.49
N TYR A 107 9.63 -13.79 19.45
CA TYR A 107 8.76 -13.48 20.57
C TYR A 107 7.87 -14.66 20.98
N VAL A 108 7.18 -15.28 20.01
CA VAL A 108 6.28 -16.40 20.25
C VAL A 108 7.07 -17.65 20.65
N GLY A 109 8.23 -17.89 20.05
CA GLY A 109 9.12 -19.01 20.39
C GLY A 109 9.67 -18.96 21.81
N PHE A 110 9.98 -17.76 22.34
CA PHE A 110 10.38 -17.60 23.73
C PHE A 110 9.17 -17.65 24.70
N ARG A 111 7.99 -17.21 24.26
CA ARG A 111 6.79 -17.10 25.11
C ARG A 111 5.99 -18.41 25.21
N PHE A 112 6.00 -19.25 24.17
CA PHE A 112 5.17 -20.45 24.00
C PHE A 112 5.97 -21.70 23.58
N GLU A 113 5.34 -22.87 23.57
CA GLU A 113 5.96 -24.08 23.01
C GLU A 113 6.16 -23.94 21.49
N TRP A 114 7.31 -24.39 20.98
CA TRP A 114 7.71 -24.34 19.57
C TRP A 114 6.64 -24.84 18.58
N ARG A 115 5.80 -25.81 19.01
CA ARG A 115 4.70 -26.35 18.21
C ARG A 115 3.60 -25.32 17.94
N LEU A 116 3.29 -24.45 18.90
CA LEU A 116 2.31 -23.37 18.73
C LEU A 116 2.93 -22.20 17.95
N ALA A 117 4.21 -21.91 18.18
CA ALA A 117 4.93 -20.86 17.46
C ALA A 117 4.97 -21.13 15.94
N ALA A 118 5.25 -22.37 15.54
CA ALA A 118 5.24 -22.76 14.13
C ALA A 118 3.85 -22.61 13.50
N GLY A 119 2.77 -22.95 14.22
CA GLY A 119 1.40 -22.81 13.74
C GLY A 119 1.00 -21.36 13.46
N VAL A 120 1.35 -20.44 14.37
CA VAL A 120 1.09 -18.99 14.20
C VAL A 120 1.84 -18.44 12.98
N VAL A 121 3.10 -18.85 12.80
CA VAL A 121 3.93 -18.38 11.68
C VAL A 121 3.39 -18.87 10.34
N ILE A 122 2.95 -20.13 10.25
CA ILE A 122 2.36 -20.68 9.02
C ILE A 122 1.05 -19.95 8.68
N ALA A 123 0.19 -19.69 9.67
CA ALA A 123 -1.05 -18.94 9.47
C ALA A 123 -0.78 -17.52 8.95
N LEU A 124 0.17 -16.80 9.56
CA LEU A 124 0.54 -15.45 9.11
C LEU A 124 1.19 -15.44 7.73
N ALA A 125 2.07 -16.41 7.44
CA ALA A 125 2.68 -16.54 6.12
C ALA A 125 1.62 -16.78 5.04
N HIS A 126 0.63 -17.64 5.33
CA HIS A 126 -0.48 -17.89 4.44
C HIS A 126 -1.32 -16.62 4.18
N ASP A 127 -1.65 -15.85 5.22
CA ASP A 127 -2.39 -14.57 5.08
C ASP A 127 -1.64 -13.59 4.17
N VAL A 128 -0.31 -13.45 4.35
CA VAL A 128 0.53 -12.56 3.53
C VAL A 128 0.63 -13.06 2.08
N ILE A 129 0.84 -14.36 1.87
CA ILE A 129 0.97 -14.93 0.52
C ILE A 129 -0.34 -14.77 -0.26
N ILE A 130 -1.49 -15.03 0.36
CA ILE A 130 -2.80 -14.88 -0.30
C ILE A 130 -3.07 -13.41 -0.62
N THR A 131 -2.85 -12.50 0.33
CA THR A 131 -3.07 -11.07 0.09
C THR A 131 -2.18 -10.54 -1.02
N LEU A 132 -0.88 -10.85 -1.01
CA LEU A 132 0.04 -10.46 -2.09
C LEU A 132 -0.31 -11.14 -3.42
N GLY A 133 -0.73 -12.40 -3.40
CA GLY A 133 -1.15 -13.13 -4.61
C GLY A 133 -2.37 -12.51 -5.28
N ILE A 134 -3.36 -12.10 -4.48
CA ILE A 134 -4.54 -11.37 -4.97
C ILE A 134 -4.12 -10.01 -5.53
N LEU A 135 -3.30 -9.23 -4.81
CA LEU A 135 -2.82 -7.92 -5.30
C LEU A 135 -2.06 -8.04 -6.64
N SER A 136 -1.24 -9.09 -6.77
CA SER A 136 -0.51 -9.40 -8.00
C SER A 136 -1.46 -9.75 -9.16
N LEU A 137 -2.49 -10.57 -8.91
CA LEU A 137 -3.50 -10.93 -9.92
C LEU A 137 -4.20 -9.69 -10.51
N PHE A 138 -4.50 -8.70 -9.66
CA PHE A 138 -5.15 -7.46 -10.06
C PHE A 138 -4.16 -6.38 -10.56
N HIS A 139 -2.87 -6.69 -10.67
CA HIS A 139 -1.82 -5.76 -11.10
C HIS A 139 -1.83 -4.45 -10.30
N ILE A 140 -2.16 -4.53 -9.00
CA ILE A 140 -2.21 -3.37 -8.12
C ILE A 140 -0.77 -2.99 -7.76
N GLU A 141 -0.41 -1.73 -8.01
CA GLU A 141 0.89 -1.18 -7.63
C GLU A 141 1.01 -1.18 -6.09
N ILE A 142 2.05 -1.83 -5.56
CA ILE A 142 2.29 -1.85 -4.12
C ILE A 142 2.91 -0.51 -3.72
N ASP A 143 2.12 0.31 -3.03
CA ASP A 143 2.57 1.56 -2.43
C ASP A 143 2.79 1.41 -0.91
N LEU A 144 3.32 2.47 -0.29
CA LEU A 144 3.57 2.49 1.15
C LEU A 144 2.27 2.35 1.96
N THR A 145 1.13 2.80 1.41
CA THR A 145 -0.18 2.71 2.05
C THR A 145 -0.65 1.26 2.10
N ILE A 146 -0.46 0.49 1.04
CA ILE A 146 -0.74 -0.95 1.00
C ILE A 146 0.15 -1.67 1.99
N VAL A 147 1.45 -1.39 2.03
CA VAL A 147 2.36 -2.00 3.02
C VAL A 147 1.92 -1.69 4.46
N ALA A 148 1.54 -0.45 4.75
CA ALA A 148 1.02 -0.07 6.07
C ALA A 148 -0.30 -0.77 6.42
N SER A 149 -1.19 -0.93 5.44
CA SER A 149 -2.46 -1.65 5.62
C SER A 149 -2.22 -3.15 5.91
N LEU A 150 -1.27 -3.78 5.21
CA LEU A 150 -0.87 -5.17 5.43
C LEU A 150 -0.29 -5.34 6.84
N MET A 151 0.57 -4.41 7.30
CA MET A 151 1.05 -4.43 8.68
C MET A 151 -0.07 -4.36 9.72
N SER A 152 -1.10 -3.55 9.48
CA SER A 152 -2.26 -3.48 10.40
C SER A 152 -3.04 -4.79 10.45
N VAL A 153 -3.30 -5.41 9.29
CA VAL A 153 -4.01 -6.70 9.22
C VAL A 153 -3.21 -7.80 9.91
N ILE A 154 -1.89 -7.86 9.67
CA ILE A 154 -1.00 -8.81 10.34
C ILE A 154 -1.03 -8.60 11.86
N GLY A 155 -1.03 -7.36 12.33
CA GLY A 155 -1.12 -7.04 13.76
C GLY A 155 -2.40 -7.55 14.41
N TYR A 156 -3.54 -7.40 13.72
CA TYR A 156 -4.82 -7.92 14.20
C TYR A 156 -4.88 -9.46 14.17
N SER A 157 -4.46 -10.09 13.07
CA SER A 157 -4.43 -11.55 12.91
C SER A 157 -3.50 -12.21 13.94
N LEU A 158 -2.36 -11.59 14.22
CA LEU A 158 -1.43 -12.01 15.26
C LEU A 158 -2.08 -11.89 16.65
N ASN A 159 -2.71 -10.76 16.96
CA ASN A 159 -3.35 -10.54 18.26
C ASN A 159 -4.41 -11.61 18.54
N ASP A 160 -5.25 -11.94 17.55
CA ASP A 160 -6.24 -13.00 17.69
C ASP A 160 -5.57 -14.38 17.91
N SER A 161 -4.54 -14.69 17.11
CA SER A 161 -3.75 -15.93 17.25
C SER A 161 -3.12 -16.09 18.63
N ILE A 162 -2.67 -15.00 19.26
CA ILE A 162 -2.11 -15.01 20.63
C ILE A 162 -3.20 -15.32 21.66
N VAL A 163 -4.36 -14.67 21.57
CA VAL A 163 -5.48 -14.89 22.51
C VAL A 163 -6.00 -16.33 22.42
N VAL A 164 -6.14 -16.86 21.21
CA VAL A 164 -6.56 -18.26 20.98
C VAL A 164 -5.51 -19.23 21.51
N SER A 165 -4.23 -19.00 21.21
CA SER A 165 -3.14 -19.87 21.69
C SER A 165 -3.05 -19.88 23.22
N ASP A 166 -3.28 -18.75 23.87
CA ASP A 166 -3.30 -18.65 25.33
C ASP A 166 -4.48 -19.42 25.94
N ARG A 167 -5.69 -19.30 25.35
CA ARG A 167 -6.87 -20.10 25.76
C ARG A 167 -6.64 -21.59 25.63
N ILE A 168 -6.05 -22.05 24.51
CA ILE A 168 -5.72 -23.47 24.30
C ILE A 168 -4.80 -23.93 25.43
N ARG A 169 -3.75 -23.17 25.75
CA ARG A 169 -2.78 -23.52 26.79
C ARG A 169 -3.41 -23.54 28.19
N GLU A 170 -4.31 -22.61 28.49
CA GLU A 170 -5.05 -22.58 29.76
C GLU A 170 -5.95 -23.81 29.90
N ASN A 171 -6.68 -24.17 28.85
CA ASN A 171 -7.54 -25.35 28.83
C ASN A 171 -6.74 -26.65 28.99
N PHE A 172 -5.59 -26.79 28.32
CA PHE A 172 -4.70 -27.93 28.53
C PHE A 172 -4.18 -28.03 29.97
N ARG A 173 -3.90 -26.91 30.64
CA ARG A 173 -3.53 -26.90 32.08
C ARG A 173 -4.70 -27.27 32.99
N LYS A 174 -5.93 -26.83 32.68
CA LYS A 174 -7.13 -27.21 33.43
C LYS A 174 -7.44 -28.70 33.28
N ILE A 175 -7.35 -29.25 32.08
CA ILE A 175 -7.53 -30.69 31.81
C ILE A 175 -6.47 -31.51 32.57
N ARG A 176 -5.21 -31.06 32.59
CA ARG A 176 -4.12 -31.74 33.32
C ARG A 176 -4.30 -31.71 34.85
N ARG A 177 -5.02 -30.72 35.40
CA ARG A 177 -5.36 -30.64 36.83
C ARG A 177 -6.73 -31.27 37.17
N GLY A 178 -7.56 -31.58 36.18
CA GLY A 178 -8.96 -31.99 36.34
C GLY A 178 -9.21 -33.49 36.53
N THR A 179 -8.19 -34.35 36.52
CA THR A 179 -8.37 -35.81 36.66
C THR A 179 -8.22 -36.29 38.12
N LEU A 180 -8.84 -35.62 39.10
CA LEU A 180 -8.84 -36.10 40.50
C LEU A 180 -10.19 -36.03 41.24
N THR A 181 -11.32 -35.82 40.56
CA THR A 181 -12.63 -35.99 41.23
C THR A 181 -13.71 -36.42 40.24
N LYS A 182 -13.53 -37.59 39.64
CA LYS A 182 -14.65 -38.39 39.13
C LYS A 182 -14.50 -39.84 39.60
N SER A 183 -14.52 -40.01 40.91
CA SER A 183 -14.89 -41.28 41.53
C SER A 183 -15.47 -40.98 42.90
N LEU A 184 -16.52 -41.71 43.25
CA LEU A 184 -17.20 -41.70 44.56
C LEU A 184 -18.08 -40.46 44.70
N THR A 185 -19.40 -40.51 44.50
CA THR A 185 -20.35 -41.51 44.99
C THR A 185 -21.67 -41.40 44.23
N CYS A 186 -22.10 -42.52 43.63
CA CYS A 186 -23.50 -42.98 43.67
C CYS A 186 -23.47 -44.23 44.58
N PRO A 187 -24.57 -44.59 45.25
CA PRO A 187 -25.92 -44.67 44.71
C PRO A 187 -26.91 -43.66 45.27
#